data_AF-A0A4S8P6K4-F1
#
_entry.id   AF-A0A4S8P6K4-F1
#
_cell.length_a   1.000
_cell.length_b   1.000
_cell.length_c   1.000
_cell.angle_alpha   90.00
_cell.angle_beta   90.00
_cell.angle_gamma   90.00
#
_symmetry.space_group_name_H-M   'P 1'
#
loop_
_entity.id
_entity.type
_entity.pdbx_description
1 polymer ?
#
loop_
_entity_poly.entity_id
_entity_poly.type
_entity_poly.pdbx_seq_one_letter_code
_entity_poly.pdbx_strand_id
1 'polypeptide(L)'
;MGTDDRPDPHLNFLELTDQIVEDLAMHNLKAREKLREGIAWLEARRADADPDENADIEILLAQCHDALKRMESLRGTYQDVRAINAAAHAEHVEWLEKRMLGGTESPEELRERRRRIDALGEERQARLGELQRRAREARQQPPVDGEDTGA
;
A
#
# COMPACT_ATOMS: atom_id res chain seq x y z
N MET A 1 -22.24 30.57 -15.13
CA MET A 1 -21.07 29.68 -14.96
C MET A 1 -21.61 28.40 -14.35
N GLY A 2 -21.63 27.30 -15.10
CA GLY A 2 -22.04 26.01 -14.54
C GLY A 2 -20.92 25.50 -13.67
N THR A 3 -21.19 25.20 -12.40
CA THR A 3 -20.34 24.28 -11.64
C THR A 3 -20.38 22.96 -12.38
N ASP A 4 -19.21 22.45 -12.71
CA ASP A 4 -19.10 21.12 -13.27
C ASP A 4 -19.42 20.13 -12.14
N ASP A 5 -20.69 19.77 -11.98
CA ASP A 5 -21.20 18.88 -10.93
C ASP A 5 -20.76 17.41 -11.14
N ARG A 6 -19.77 17.17 -12.01
CA ARG A 6 -19.19 15.84 -12.19
C ARG A 6 -18.38 15.49 -10.94
N PRO A 7 -18.61 14.30 -10.36
CA PRO A 7 -17.90 13.89 -9.16
C PRO A 7 -16.39 13.77 -9.45
N ASP A 8 -15.57 14.25 -8.52
CA ASP A 8 -14.11 14.22 -8.65
C ASP A 8 -13.64 12.76 -8.68
N PRO A 9 -12.97 12.31 -9.75
CA PRO A 9 -12.57 10.90 -9.89
C PRO A 9 -11.55 10.47 -8.85
N HIS A 10 -10.75 11.39 -8.30
CA HIS A 10 -9.82 11.07 -7.22
C HIS A 10 -10.55 10.83 -5.91
N LEU A 11 -11.55 11.66 -5.59
CA LEU A 11 -12.39 11.47 -4.41
C LEU A 11 -13.19 10.18 -4.48
N ASN A 12 -13.83 9.91 -5.62
CA ASN A 12 -14.54 8.65 -5.84
C ASN A 12 -13.64 7.42 -5.66
N PHE A 13 -12.38 7.50 -6.09
CA PHE A 13 -11.44 6.41 -5.91
C PHE A 13 -11.10 6.17 -4.43
N LEU A 14 -10.88 7.24 -3.66
CA LEU A 14 -10.58 7.13 -2.22
C LEU A 14 -11.79 6.61 -1.43
N GLU A 15 -13.00 7.07 -1.76
CA GLU A 15 -14.24 6.56 -1.16
C GLU A 15 -14.45 5.07 -1.48
N LEU A 16 -14.19 4.65 -2.71
CA LEU A 16 -14.27 3.25 -3.10
C LEU A 16 -13.25 2.39 -2.34
N THR A 17 -12.01 2.87 -2.18
CA THR A 17 -10.99 2.12 -1.45
C THR A 17 -11.32 2.04 0.05
N ASP A 18 -11.89 3.10 0.65
CA ASP A 18 -12.39 3.06 2.03
C ASP A 18 -13.52 2.04 2.20
N GLN A 19 -14.48 2.00 1.27
CA GLN A 19 -15.57 1.02 1.29
C GLN A 19 -15.04 -0.42 1.18
N ILE A 20 -14.09 -0.68 0.28
CA ILE A 20 -13.47 -2.01 0.14
C ILE A 20 -12.77 -2.42 1.44
N VAL A 21 -12.05 -1.49 2.08
CA VAL A 21 -11.37 -1.78 3.35
C VAL A 21 -12.39 -2.05 4.46
N GLU A 22 -13.50 -1.33 4.50
CA GLU A 22 -14.59 -1.60 5.45
C GLU A 22 -15.20 -2.99 5.25
N ASP A 23 -15.52 -3.36 4.01
CA ASP A 23 -16.07 -4.67 3.69
C ASP A 23 -15.09 -5.79 4.09
N LEU A 24 -13.81 -5.63 3.80
CA LEU A 24 -12.76 -6.57 4.19
C LEU A 24 -12.63 -6.68 5.71
N ALA A 25 -12.66 -5.55 6.43
CA ALA A 25 -12.62 -5.54 7.90
C ALA A 25 -13.83 -6.27 8.50
N MET A 26 -15.03 -6.06 7.95
CA MET A 26 -16.25 -6.73 8.39
C MET A 26 -16.23 -8.23 8.08
N HIS A 27 -15.73 -8.63 6.91
CA HIS A 27 -15.55 -10.04 6.55
C HIS A 27 -14.55 -10.73 7.47
N ASN A 28 -13.42 -10.07 7.77
CA ASN A 28 -12.42 -10.57 8.70
C ASN A 28 -13.00 -10.76 10.10
N LEU A 29 -13.78 -9.78 10.60
CA LEU A 29 -14.45 -9.89 11.90
C LEU A 29 -15.37 -11.11 11.98
N LYS A 30 -16.26 -11.27 10.99
CA LYS A 30 -17.19 -12.42 10.91
C LYS A 30 -16.44 -13.76 10.81
N ALA A 31 -15.38 -13.83 10.00
CA ALA A 31 -14.57 -15.03 9.86
C ALA A 31 -13.88 -15.43 11.18
N ARG A 32 -13.41 -14.44 11.96
CA ARG A 32 -12.82 -14.67 13.28
C ARG A 32 -13.82 -15.15 14.30
N GLU A 33 -15.04 -14.63 14.29
CA GLU A 33 -16.13 -15.13 15.14
C GLU A 33 -16.41 -16.61 14.83
N LYS A 34 -16.51 -16.98 13.55
CA LYS A 34 -16.66 -18.39 13.14
C LYS A 34 -15.50 -19.28 13.52
N LEU A 35 -14.27 -18.80 13.43
CA LEU A 35 -13.10 -19.55 13.92
C LEU A 35 -13.15 -19.76 15.44
N ARG A 36 -13.57 -18.75 16.22
CA ARG A 36 -13.73 -18.89 17.67
C ARG A 36 -14.82 -19.90 18.05
N GLU A 37 -15.94 -19.88 17.33
CA GLU A 37 -17.00 -20.89 17.48
C GLU A 37 -16.44 -22.30 17.18
N GLY A 38 -15.67 -22.45 16.09
CA GLY A 38 -15.04 -23.72 15.72
C GLY A 38 -14.03 -24.22 16.76
N ILE A 39 -13.21 -23.32 17.31
CA ILE A 39 -12.28 -23.65 18.41
C ILE A 39 -13.04 -24.16 19.63
N ALA A 40 -14.08 -23.43 20.08
CA ALA A 40 -14.87 -23.85 21.23
C ALA A 40 -15.55 -25.21 20.99
N TRP A 41 -15.99 -25.49 19.77
CA TRP A 41 -16.53 -26.79 19.38
C TRP A 41 -15.47 -27.90 19.45
N LEU A 42 -14.27 -27.66 18.92
CA LEU A 42 -13.15 -28.61 18.98
C LEU A 42 -12.71 -28.89 20.42
N GLU A 43 -12.62 -27.85 21.26
CA GLU A 43 -12.29 -27.96 22.68
C GLU A 43 -13.33 -28.80 23.44
N ALA A 44 -14.62 -28.60 23.15
CA ALA A 44 -15.69 -29.41 23.74
C ALA A 44 -15.61 -30.87 23.26
N ARG A 45 -15.36 -31.10 21.95
CA ARG A 45 -15.25 -32.44 21.36
C ARG A 45 -14.10 -33.24 21.98
N ARG A 46 -13.02 -32.56 22.37
CA ARG A 46 -11.82 -33.17 22.97
C ARG A 46 -12.11 -33.97 24.25
N ALA A 47 -13.14 -33.60 25.02
CA ALA A 47 -13.46 -34.27 26.28
C ALA A 47 -13.87 -35.75 26.09
N ASP A 48 -14.46 -36.07 24.94
CA ASP A 48 -15.01 -37.39 24.60
C ASP A 48 -14.26 -38.04 23.42
N ALA A 49 -13.07 -37.54 23.08
CA ALA A 49 -12.28 -38.03 21.95
C ALA A 49 -11.40 -39.21 22.35
N ASP A 50 -11.26 -40.18 21.44
CA ASP A 50 -10.23 -41.20 21.57
C ASP A 50 -8.83 -40.63 21.29
N PRO A 51 -7.73 -41.36 21.53
CA PRO A 51 -6.38 -40.82 21.36
C PRO A 51 -6.05 -40.35 19.94
N ASP A 52 -6.57 -41.03 18.90
CA ASP A 52 -6.29 -40.69 17.51
C ASP A 52 -7.07 -39.42 17.12
N GLU A 53 -8.35 -39.35 17.48
CA GLU A 53 -9.18 -38.16 17.29
C GLU A 53 -8.66 -36.96 18.08
N ASN A 54 -8.14 -37.17 19.29
CA ASN A 54 -7.56 -36.09 20.09
C ASN A 54 -6.30 -35.50 19.44
N ALA A 55 -5.46 -36.34 18.82
CA ALA A 55 -4.30 -35.87 18.06
C ALA A 55 -4.72 -35.01 16.86
N ASP A 56 -5.75 -35.41 16.12
CA ASP A 56 -6.32 -34.62 15.02
C ASP A 56 -6.91 -33.29 15.51
N ILE A 57 -7.65 -33.31 16.62
CA ILE A 57 -8.20 -32.11 17.25
C ILE A 57 -7.10 -31.12 17.64
N GLU A 58 -5.99 -31.59 18.22
CA GLU A 58 -4.86 -30.73 18.58
C GLU A 58 -4.24 -30.04 17.35
N ILE A 59 -4.11 -30.74 16.23
CA ILE A 59 -3.62 -30.17 14.97
C ILE A 59 -4.60 -29.10 14.47
N LEU A 60 -5.90 -29.38 14.46
CA LEU A 60 -6.93 -28.43 14.02
C LEU A 60 -6.98 -27.18 14.90
N LEU A 61 -6.85 -27.34 16.22
CA LEU A 61 -6.79 -26.21 17.16
C LEU A 61 -5.56 -25.33 16.88
N ALA A 62 -4.39 -25.92 16.67
CA ALA A 62 -3.18 -25.18 16.32
C ALA A 62 -3.36 -24.38 15.02
N GLN A 63 -3.92 -25.00 13.98
CA GLN A 63 -4.22 -24.33 12.70
C GLN A 63 -5.24 -23.18 12.87
N CYS A 64 -6.27 -23.36 13.69
CA CYS A 64 -7.27 -22.33 13.96
C CYS A 64 -6.65 -21.14 14.71
N HIS A 65 -5.80 -21.39 15.71
CA HIS A 65 -5.10 -20.31 16.43
C HIS A 65 -4.13 -19.55 15.52
N ASP A 66 -3.39 -20.26 14.66
CA ASP A 66 -2.51 -19.63 13.67
C ASP A 66 -3.29 -18.80 12.64
N ALA A 67 -4.46 -19.28 12.20
CA ALA A 67 -5.36 -18.52 11.34
C ALA A 67 -5.87 -17.26 12.04
N LEU A 68 -6.32 -17.35 13.30
CA LEU A 68 -6.74 -16.19 14.08
C LEU A 68 -5.63 -15.15 14.24
N LYS A 69 -4.39 -15.59 14.47
CA LYS A 69 -3.23 -14.70 14.62
C LYS A 69 -2.92 -13.94 13.33
N ARG A 70 -2.99 -14.64 12.18
CA ARG A 70 -2.85 -14.00 10.86
C ARG A 70 -3.99 -13.03 10.59
N MET A 71 -5.24 -13.40 10.89
CA MET A 71 -6.39 -12.50 10.72
C MET A 71 -6.31 -11.24 11.59
N GLU A 72 -5.78 -11.36 12.82
CA GLU A 72 -5.54 -10.21 13.70
C GLU A 72 -4.51 -9.24 13.12
N SER A 73 -3.45 -9.75 12.46
CA SER A 73 -2.45 -8.89 11.81
C SER A 73 -3.03 -8.04 10.66
N LEU A 74 -4.08 -8.52 9.98
CA LEU A 74 -4.75 -7.77 8.92
C LEU A 74 -5.46 -6.52 9.43
N ARG A 75 -5.85 -6.47 10.72
CA ARG A 75 -6.48 -5.27 11.30
C ARG A 75 -5.56 -4.05 11.20
N GLY A 76 -4.25 -4.24 11.45
CA GLY A 76 -3.27 -3.17 11.33
C GLY A 76 -3.21 -2.65 9.89
N THR A 77 -3.13 -3.55 8.91
CA THR A 77 -3.13 -3.18 7.50
C THR A 77 -4.38 -2.42 7.08
N TYR A 78 -5.57 -2.81 7.55
CA TYR A 78 -6.81 -2.05 7.26
C TYR A 78 -6.77 -0.63 7.85
N GLN A 79 -6.22 -0.47 9.05
CA GLN A 79 -6.05 0.85 9.68
C GLN A 79 -5.04 1.71 8.91
N ASP A 80 -3.93 1.12 8.46
CA ASP A 80 -2.91 1.82 7.68
C ASP A 80 -3.49 2.34 6.35
N VAL A 81 -4.27 1.52 5.63
CA VAL A 81 -4.90 1.96 4.37
C VAL A 81 -5.88 3.11 4.62
N ARG A 82 -6.71 3.04 5.67
CA ARG A 82 -7.62 4.14 6.03
C ARG A 82 -6.86 5.42 6.38
N ALA A 83 -5.73 5.32 7.08
CA ALA A 83 -4.90 6.47 7.40
C ALA A 83 -4.27 7.10 6.15
N ILE A 84 -3.78 6.27 5.22
CA ILE A 84 -3.24 6.71 3.93
C ILE A 84 -4.33 7.39 3.10
N ASN A 85 -5.52 6.79 3.01
CA ASN A 85 -6.66 7.36 2.29
C ASN A 85 -7.09 8.71 2.89
N ALA A 86 -7.17 8.82 4.21
CA ALA A 86 -7.50 10.07 4.89
C ALA A 86 -6.45 11.17 4.61
N ALA A 87 -5.16 10.83 4.62
CA ALA A 87 -4.09 11.75 4.28
C ALA A 87 -4.16 12.21 2.81
N ALA A 88 -4.38 11.28 1.88
CA ALA A 88 -4.56 11.59 0.46
C ALA A 88 -5.81 12.43 0.20
N HIS A 89 -6.90 12.17 0.94
CA HIS A 89 -8.12 12.95 0.85
C HIS A 89 -7.89 14.40 1.30
N ALA A 90 -7.21 14.59 2.43
CA ALA A 90 -6.86 15.92 2.94
C ALA A 90 -5.94 16.69 1.96
N GLU A 91 -4.93 16.03 1.39
CA GLU A 91 -4.03 16.64 0.40
C GLU A 91 -4.78 17.06 -0.87
N HIS A 92 -5.69 16.22 -1.36
CA HIS A 92 -6.48 16.53 -2.56
C HIS A 92 -7.49 17.66 -2.31
N VAL A 93 -8.14 17.67 -1.14
CA VAL A 93 -9.02 18.78 -0.74
C VAL A 93 -8.23 20.07 -0.62
N GLU A 94 -7.06 20.07 0.01
CA GLU A 94 -6.19 21.25 0.10
C GLU A 94 -5.76 21.72 -1.30
N TRP A 95 -5.47 20.79 -2.22
CA TRP A 95 -5.17 21.13 -3.61
C TRP A 95 -6.37 21.74 -4.33
N LEU A 96 -7.57 21.17 -4.18
CA LEU A 96 -8.81 21.72 -4.74
C LEU A 96 -9.12 23.10 -4.16
N GLU A 97 -8.97 23.29 -2.85
CA GLU A 97 -9.13 24.58 -2.17
C GLU A 97 -8.12 25.60 -2.68
N LYS A 98 -6.83 25.25 -2.79
CA LYS A 98 -5.82 26.11 -3.41
C LYS A 98 -6.15 26.45 -4.85
N ARG A 99 -6.72 25.51 -5.62
CA ARG A 99 -7.14 25.75 -7.00
C ARG A 99 -8.38 26.64 -7.08
N MET A 100 -9.35 26.46 -6.19
CA MET A 100 -10.58 27.25 -6.12
C MET A 100 -10.32 28.67 -5.59
N LEU A 101 -9.47 28.79 -4.58
CA LEU A 101 -8.95 30.05 -4.06
C LEU A 101 -7.89 30.67 -5.00
N GLY A 102 -7.34 29.86 -5.93
CA GLY A 102 -6.22 30.17 -6.83
C GLY A 102 -6.60 30.31 -8.31
N GLY A 103 -7.78 30.89 -8.58
CA GLY A 103 -7.95 31.73 -9.77
C GLY A 103 -7.10 33.02 -9.74
N THR A 104 -6.20 33.15 -8.76
CA THR A 104 -5.34 34.32 -8.53
C THR A 104 -3.90 33.92 -8.18
N GLU A 105 -3.30 32.89 -8.79
CA GLU A 105 -1.83 32.87 -8.81
C GLU A 105 -1.39 34.18 -9.48
N SER A 106 -0.66 35.03 -8.77
CA SER A 106 -0.14 36.25 -9.36
C SER A 106 0.76 35.86 -10.53
N PRO A 107 0.91 36.72 -11.55
CA PRO A 107 1.83 36.45 -12.66
C PRO A 107 3.26 36.12 -12.21
N GLU A 108 3.66 36.50 -10.99
CA GLU A 108 4.96 36.17 -10.39
C GLU A 108 5.02 34.75 -9.83
N GLU A 109 3.98 34.29 -9.15
CA GLU A 109 3.89 32.91 -8.63
C GLU A 109 3.81 31.89 -9.77
N LEU A 110 3.08 32.22 -10.84
CA LEU A 110 3.08 31.43 -12.09
C LEU A 110 4.49 31.34 -12.71
N ARG A 111 5.22 32.46 -12.72
CA ARG A 111 6.61 32.52 -13.21
C ARG A 111 7.57 31.75 -12.32
N GLU A 112 7.37 31.74 -11.01
CA GLU A 112 8.21 31.01 -10.06
C GLU A 112 7.95 29.50 -10.12
N ARG A 113 6.69 29.10 -10.19
CA ARG A 113 6.28 27.71 -10.40
C ARG A 113 6.79 27.17 -11.74
N ARG A 114 6.69 27.97 -12.81
CA ARG A 114 7.24 27.59 -14.12
C ARG A 114 8.76 27.40 -14.05
N ARG A 115 9.48 28.32 -13.40
CA ARG A 115 10.93 28.20 -13.18
C ARG A 115 11.31 26.96 -12.37
N ARG A 116 10.54 26.60 -11.33
CA ARG A 116 10.76 25.34 -10.58
C ARG A 116 10.53 24.11 -11.43
N ILE A 117 9.46 24.08 -12.23
CA ILE A 117 9.17 22.95 -13.11
C ILE A 117 10.26 22.80 -14.18
N ASP A 118 10.70 23.90 -14.78
CA ASP A 118 11.76 23.89 -15.79
C ASP A 118 13.10 23.42 -15.16
N ALA A 119 13.45 23.89 -13.96
CA ALA A 119 14.64 23.43 -13.22
C ALA A 119 14.60 21.94 -12.86
N LEU A 120 13.45 21.42 -12.42
CA LEU A 120 13.27 19.99 -12.15
C LEU A 120 13.34 19.16 -13.45
N GLY A 121 12.87 19.72 -14.57
CA GLY A 121 12.99 19.11 -15.90
C GLY A 121 14.44 19.00 -16.36
N GLU A 122 15.22 20.06 -16.18
CA GLU A 122 16.66 20.11 -16.47
C GLU A 122 17.44 19.13 -15.59
N GLU A 123 17.18 19.09 -14.27
CA GLU A 123 17.83 18.15 -13.36
C GLU A 123 17.53 16.70 -13.75
N ARG A 124 16.27 16.40 -14.10
CA ARG A 124 15.87 15.07 -14.56
C ARG A 124 16.59 14.68 -15.86
N GLN A 125 16.69 15.59 -16.83
CA GLN A 125 17.43 15.34 -18.07
C GLN A 125 18.93 15.15 -17.82
N ALA A 126 19.54 15.93 -16.93
CA ALA A 126 20.94 15.79 -16.56
C ALA A 126 21.21 14.41 -15.93
N ARG A 127 20.37 13.97 -14.98
CA ARG A 127 20.50 12.64 -14.37
C ARG A 127 20.33 11.51 -15.39
N LEU A 128 19.37 11.63 -16.32
CA LEU A 128 19.19 10.64 -17.39
C LEU A 128 20.40 10.61 -18.34
N GLY A 129 20.98 11.77 -18.66
CA GLY A 129 22.21 11.86 -19.45
C GLY A 129 23.40 11.20 -18.75
N GLU A 130 23.57 11.43 -17.45
CA GLU A 130 24.61 10.76 -16.66
C GLU A 130 24.44 9.25 -16.61
N LEU A 131 23.21 8.76 -16.42
CA LEU A 131 22.91 7.34 -16.42
C LEU A 131 23.21 6.70 -17.78
N GLN A 132 22.83 7.36 -18.88
CA GLN A 132 23.15 6.89 -20.23
C GLN A 132 24.65 6.89 -20.50
N ARG A 133 25.39 7.90 -20.02
CA ARG A 133 26.85 7.97 -20.14
C ARG A 133 27.50 6.82 -19.38
N ARG A 134 27.16 6.60 -18.11
CA ARG A 134 27.67 5.48 -17.30
C ARG A 134 27.35 4.13 -17.93
N ALA A 135 26.16 3.96 -18.49
CA ALA A 135 25.78 2.73 -19.19
C ALA A 135 26.59 2.49 -20.47
N ARG A 136 26.99 3.55 -21.19
CA ARG A 136 27.88 3.43 -22.36
C ARG A 136 29.32 3.13 -21.95
N GLU A 137 29.83 3.82 -20.92
CA GLU A 137 31.16 3.57 -20.35
C GLU A 137 31.29 2.12 -19.84
N ALA A 138 30.27 1.61 -19.13
CA ALA A 138 30.23 0.22 -18.68
C ALA A 138 30.16 -0.80 -19.82
N ARG A 139 29.61 -0.44 -20.99
CA ARG A 139 29.59 -1.30 -22.18
C ARG A 139 30.88 -1.20 -23.02
N GLN A 140 31.72 -0.20 -22.77
CA GLN A 140 32.97 0.04 -23.48
C GLN A 140 34.21 -0.39 -22.68
N GLN A 141 34.06 -0.80 -21.41
CA GLN A 141 35.13 -1.47 -20.67
C GLN A 141 35.35 -2.88 -21.24
N PRO A 142 36.54 -3.20 -21.76
CA PRO A 142 36.89 -4.59 -22.06
C PRO A 142 36.94 -5.39 -20.74
N PRO A 143 36.71 -6.72 -20.78
CA PRO A 143 36.91 -7.55 -19.60
C PRO A 143 38.35 -7.37 -19.14
N VAL A 144 38.53 -6.95 -17.89
CA VAL A 144 39.84 -6.90 -17.27
C VAL A 144 40.22 -8.35 -16.98
N ASP A 145 41.08 -8.91 -17.81
CA ASP A 145 41.79 -10.15 -17.50
C ASP A 145 42.53 -9.95 -16.18
N GLY A 146 42.13 -10.74 -15.19
CA GLY A 146 42.90 -10.96 -13.97
C GLY A 146 43.39 -12.40 -13.99
N GLU A 147 44.51 -12.65 -14.68
CA GLU A 147 45.43 -13.68 -14.23
C GLU A 147 45.92 -13.29 -12.84
N ASP A 148 45.74 -14.16 -11.85
CA ASP A 148 46.84 -14.41 -10.92
C ASP A 148 46.89 -15.87 -10.48
N THR A 149 48.14 -16.29 -10.47
CA THR A 149 48.80 -17.55 -10.20
C THR A 149 48.62 -18.05 -8.76
N GLY A 150 48.73 -19.37 -8.56
CA GLY A 150 49.17 -19.92 -7.27
C GLY A 150 48.62 -21.28 -6.87
N ALA A 151 49.47 -22.30 -7.04
CA ALA A 151 49.59 -23.57 -6.29
C ALA A 151 48.46 -24.61 -6.37
#